data_AF-A0A6B2C762-F1
#
_entry.id   AF-A0A6B2C762-F1
#
_cell.length_a   1.000
_cell.length_b   1.000
_cell.length_c   1.000
_cell.angle_alpha   90.00
_cell.angle_beta   90.00
_cell.angle_gamma   90.00
#
_symmetry.space_group_name_H-M   'P 1'
#
loop_
_entity.id
_entity.type
_entity.pdbx_description
1 polymer ?
#
loop_
_entity_poly.entity_id
_entity_poly.type
_entity_poly.pdbx_seq_one_letter_code
_entity_poly.pdbx_strand_id
1 'polypeptide(L)' 'MKTIYREDLSPAYALDFDEEGNAYMGMGSFMAKLDKEGNEISWRKTSYDNWMILYIKGVYLCGCK' A
#
# COMPACT_ATOMS: atom_id res chain seq x y z
N MET A 1 -11.21 -14.34 -8.26
CA MET A 1 -10.87 -12.90 -8.17
C MET A 1 -11.48 -12.36 -6.88
N LYS A 2 -10.66 -11.91 -5.92
CA LYS A 2 -11.11 -11.37 -4.63
C LYS A 2 -10.97 -9.85 -4.70
N THR A 3 -12.07 -9.12 -4.52
CA THR A 3 -12.07 -7.66 -4.50
C THR A 3 -12.18 -7.20 -3.06
N ILE A 4 -11.22 -6.38 -2.61
CA ILE A 4 -11.23 -5.78 -1.27
C ILE A 4 -11.65 -4.32 -1.46
N TYR A 5 -12.74 -3.92 -0.82
CA TYR A 5 -13.30 -2.57 -0.90
C TYR A 5 -13.43 -2.00 0.50
N ARG A 6 -13.01 -0.75 0.68
CA ARG A 6 -13.12 0.01 1.93
C ARG A 6 -13.72 1.38 1.63
N GLU A 7 -14.92 1.61 2.16
CA GLU A 7 -15.70 2.84 1.94
C GLU A 7 -15.07 4.08 2.57
N ASP A 8 -14.17 3.90 3.54
CA ASP A 8 -13.45 4.95 4.24
C ASP A 8 -12.16 5.40 3.52
N LEU A 9 -11.80 4.78 2.39
CA LEU A 9 -10.52 5.01 1.71
C LEU A 9 -10.71 5.51 0.26
N SER A 10 -9.88 6.48 -0.14
CA SER A 10 -9.76 6.91 -1.53
C SER A 10 -9.12 5.81 -2.40
N PRO A 11 -9.33 5.79 -3.74
CA PRO A 11 -8.72 4.81 -4.62
C PRO A 11 -7.20 4.71 -4.43
N ALA A 12 -6.66 3.49 -4.56
CA ALA A 12 -5.22 3.29 -4.47
C ALA A 12 -4.56 3.77 -5.75
N TYR A 13 -3.59 4.68 -5.61
CA TYR A 13 -2.81 5.21 -6.73
C TYR A 13 -1.39 4.62 -6.79
N ALA A 14 -0.99 3.90 -5.73
CA ALA A 14 0.34 3.35 -5.58
C ALA A 14 0.29 1.89 -5.11
N LEU A 15 0.97 1.01 -5.84
CA LEU A 15 1.04 -0.42 -5.57
C LEU A 15 2.44 -0.93 -5.94
N ASP A 16 3.07 -1.69 -5.05
CA ASP A 16 4.26 -2.48 -5.37
C ASP A 16 4.29 -3.79 -4.57
N PHE A 17 5.17 -4.72 -4.95
CA PHE A 17 5.29 -6.04 -4.35
C PHE A 17 6.72 -6.31 -3.87
N ASP A 18 6.85 -7.04 -2.76
CA ASP A 18 8.15 -7.58 -2.34
C ASP A 18 8.47 -8.94 -2.98
N GLU A 19 9.69 -9.43 -2.74
CA GLU A 19 10.19 -10.70 -3.26
C GLU A 19 9.38 -11.93 -2.77
N GLU A 20 8.64 -11.79 -1.68
CA GLU A 20 7.76 -12.84 -1.12
C GLU A 20 6.34 -12.77 -1.70
N GLY A 21 6.03 -11.75 -2.50
CA GLY A 21 4.71 -11.51 -3.09
C GLY A 21 3.73 -10.80 -2.15
N ASN A 22 4.20 -10.20 -1.05
CA ASN A 22 3.35 -9.32 -0.26
C ASN A 22 3.16 -7.99 -1.01
N ALA A 23 1.95 -7.45 -0.96
CA ALA A 23 1.59 -6.21 -1.63
C ALA A 23 1.70 -5.02 -0.68
N TYR A 24 2.14 -3.88 -1.22
CA TYR A 24 2.22 -2.61 -0.52
C TYR A 24 1.38 -1.60 -1.28
N MET A 25 0.44 -0.98 -0.58
CA MET A 25 -0.53 -0.08 -1.18
C MET A 25 -0.49 1.29 -0.52
N GLY A 26 -0.54 2.33 -1.33
CA GLY A 26 -0.62 3.73 -0.93
C GLY A 26 -1.91 4.35 -1.44
N MET A 27 -2.67 4.96 -0.53
CA MET A 27 -4.01 5.50 -0.79
C MET A 27 -4.17 6.83 -0.04
N GLY A 28 -3.94 7.97 -0.69
CA GLY A 28 -3.97 9.26 0.01
C GLY A 28 -3.09 9.21 1.26
N SER A 29 -3.58 9.68 2.42
CA SER A 29 -2.83 9.65 3.68
C SER A 29 -2.74 8.28 4.38
N PHE A 30 -2.78 7.16 3.64
CA PHE A 30 -2.77 5.80 4.16
C PHE A 30 -1.79 4.87 3.43
N MET A 31 -1.16 3.97 4.18
CA MET A 31 -0.35 2.86 3.65
C MET A 31 -0.76 1.52 4.29
N ALA A 32 -0.78 0.45 3.50
CA ALA A 32 -0.99 -0.91 3.98
C ALA A 32 -0.04 -1.92 3.36
N LYS A 33 0.25 -2.98 4.11
CA LYS A 33 0.86 -4.22 3.65
C LYS A 33 -0.18 -5.32 3.69
N LEU A 34 -0.30 -6.05 2.58
CA LEU A 34 -1.12 -7.25 2.47
C LEU A 34 -0.22 -8.46 2.24
N ASP A 35 -0.61 -9.62 2.76
CA ASP A 35 -0.02 -10.90 2.35
C ASP A 35 -0.41 -11.27 0.91
N LYS A 36 0.20 -12.34 0.39
CA LYS A 36 -0.09 -12.88 -0.96
C LYS A 36 -1.53 -13.35 -1.18
N GLU A 37 -2.32 -13.54 -0.11
CA GLU A 37 -3.74 -13.90 -0.16
C GLU A 37 -4.66 -12.67 -0.04
N GLY A 38 -4.05 -11.48 0.06
CA GLY A 38 -4.72 -10.20 0.22
C GLY A 38 -5.22 -9.94 1.64
N ASN A 39 -4.73 -10.65 2.65
CA ASN A 39 -5.06 -10.35 4.04
C ASN A 39 -4.15 -9.23 4.55
N GLU A 40 -4.71 -8.31 5.35
CA GLU A 40 -3.95 -7.21 5.92
C GLU A 40 -2.95 -7.72 6.96
N ILE A 41 -1.66 -7.42 6.73
CA ILE A 41 -0.59 -7.69 7.70
C ILE A 41 -0.43 -6.47 8.62
N SER A 42 -0.40 -5.28 8.04
CA SER A 42 -0.20 -4.03 8.79
C SER A 42 -0.70 -2.83 8.01
N TRP A 43 -1.08 -1.78 8.71
CA TRP A 43 -1.41 -0.49 8.10
C TRP A 43 -0.91 0.67 8.95
N ARG A 44 -0.78 1.85 8.34
CA ARG A 44 -0.54 3.10 9.05
C ARG A 44 -1.20 4.28 8.35
N LYS A 45 -1.62 5.26 9.15
CA LYS A 45 -1.93 6.60 8.67
C LYS A 45 -0.62 7.39 8.51
N THR A 46 -0.56 8.20 7.48
CA THR A 46 0.55 9.11 7.18
C THR A 46 0.03 10.55 7.23
N SER A 47 0.94 11.53 7.32
CA SER A 47 0.59 12.96 7.36
C SER A 47 0.63 13.63 5.99
N TYR A 48 0.86 12.85 4.93
CA TYR A 48 1.00 13.29 3.54
C TYR A 48 0.25 12.29 2.65
N ASP A 49 -0.16 12.72 1.46
CA ASP A 49 -0.76 11.78 0.52
C ASP A 49 0.32 10.95 -0.19
N ASN A 50 0.09 9.64 -0.27
CA ASN A 50 0.97 8.67 -0.90
C ASN A 50 0.48 8.49 -2.34
N TRP A 51 1.20 9.04 -3.33
CA TRP A 51 0.86 8.81 -4.76
C TRP A 51 1.86 7.90 -5.50
N MET A 52 2.92 7.44 -4.82
CA MET A 52 3.82 6.41 -5.36
C MET A 52 4.34 5.56 -4.21
N ILE A 53 4.45 4.25 -4.45
CA ILE A 53 5.14 3.31 -3.58
C ILE A 53 6.10 2.53 -4.47
N LEU A 54 7.34 2.44 -4.02
CA LEU A 54 8.36 1.61 -4.64
C LEU A 54 9.09 0.82 -3.54
N TYR A 55 9.08 -0.50 -3.67
CA TYR A 55 9.85 -1.40 -2.86
C TYR A 55 11.22 -1.63 -3.49
N ILE A 56 12.28 -1.36 -2.71
CA ILE A 56 13.65 -1.65 -3.10
C ILE A 56 14.34 -2.32 -1.92
N LYS A 57 14.64 -3.62 -2.04
CA LYS A 57 15.50 -4.38 -1.11
C LYS A 57 15.16 -4.16 0.38
N GLY A 58 13.89 -4.28 0.76
CA GLY A 58 13.44 -4.11 2.14
C GLY A 58 13.02 -2.68 2.52
N VAL A 59 13.16 -1.71 1.62
CA VAL A 59 12.82 -0.31 1.88
C VAL A 59 11.67 0.13 0.97
N TYR A 60 10.70 0.85 1.54
CA TYR A 60 9.61 1.48 0.78
C TYR A 60 9.89 2.96 0.61
N LEU A 61 9.93 3.40 -0.63
CA LEU A 61 9.95 4.80 -1.00
C LEU A 61 8.52 5.23 -1.27
N CYS A 62 8.11 6.32 -0.63
CA CYS A 62 6.86 7.00 -0.93
C CYS A 62 7.15 8.37 -1.55
N GLY A 63 6.47 8.70 -2.65
CA GLY A 63 6.45 10.05 -3.19
C GLY A 63 5.51 10.96 -2.39
N CYS A 64 5.99 12.16 -2.01
CA CYS A 64 5.25 13.25 -1.33
C CYS A 64 5.22 14.57 -2.22
N LYS A 65 4.21 15.44 -2.10
CA LYS A 65 3.65 16.51 -2.97
C LYS A 65 2.72 17.31 -2.06
#